data_AF-A0A0S3RTT4-F1
#
_entry.id   AF-A0A0S3RTT4-F1
#
_cell.length_a   1.000
_cell.length_b   1.000
_cell.length_c   1.000
_cell.angle_alpha   90.00
_cell.angle_beta   90.00
_cell.angle_gamma   90.00
#
_symmetry.space_group_name_H-M   'P 1'
#
loop_
_entity.id
_entity.type
_entity.pdbx_description
1 polymer ?
#
loop_
_entity_poly.entity_id
_entity_poly.type
_entity_poly.pdbx_seq_one_letter_code
_entity_poly.pdbx_strand_id
1 'polypeptide(L)'
;MMQVVENVVDDLKARGLSVQMLNITQLSEYRKGHPSIYRKQWYPLTKEQIANPKSYADCIHWCHPGVPDVWNELLYACIFHQ
;
A
#
# COMPACT_ATOMS: atom_id res chain seq x y z
N MET A 1 -14.16 6.80 0.08
CA MET A 1 -13.96 5.38 -0.32
C MET A 1 -13.87 4.48 0.91
N MET A 2 -13.07 4.82 1.93
CA MET A 2 -12.98 4.04 3.18
C MET A 2 -14.31 3.86 3.90
N GLN A 3 -15.18 4.87 3.92
CA GLN A 3 -16.54 4.77 4.50
C GLN A 3 -17.37 3.61 3.94
N VAL A 4 -17.23 3.30 2.65
CA VAL A 4 -17.98 2.18 2.04
C VAL A 4 -17.43 0.85 2.54
N VAL A 5 -16.11 0.72 2.66
CA VAL A 5 -15.45 -0.47 3.19
C VAL A 5 -15.85 -0.69 4.65
N GLU A 6 -15.83 0.36 5.46
CA GLU A 6 -16.24 0.33 6.87
C GLU A 6 -17.68 -0.15 7.02
N ASN A 7 -18.62 0.44 6.26
CA ASN A 7 -20.03 0.02 6.27
C ASN A 7 -20.22 -1.46 5.88
N VAL A 8 -19.49 -1.94 4.87
CA VAL A 8 -19.57 -3.35 4.44
C VAL A 8 -18.98 -4.28 5.51
N VAL A 9 -17.86 -3.91 6.12
CA VAL A 9 -17.26 -4.68 7.22
C VAL A 9 -18.22 -4.77 8.40
N ASP A 10 -18.93 -3.70 8.72
CA ASP A 10 -19.90 -3.69 9.81
C ASP A 10 -21.15 -4.53 9.49
N ASP A 11 -21.65 -4.54 8.25
CA ASP A 11 -22.71 -5.46 7.81
C ASP A 11 -22.29 -6.92 7.94
N LEU A 12 -21.06 -7.26 7.52
CA LEU A 12 -20.52 -8.61 7.65
C LEU A 12 -20.44 -9.05 9.12
N LYS A 13 -20.01 -8.15 10.02
CA LYS A 13 -20.01 -8.41 11.47
C LYS A 13 -21.41 -8.60 12.02
N ALA A 14 -22.38 -7.78 11.61
CA ALA A 14 -23.78 -7.92 12.02
C ALA A 14 -24.39 -9.26 11.58
N ARG A 15 -23.88 -9.85 10.49
CA ARG A 15 -24.26 -11.18 10.00
C ARG A 15 -23.50 -12.34 10.66
N GLY A 16 -22.67 -12.04 11.67
CA GLY A 16 -21.95 -13.04 12.47
C GLY A 16 -20.58 -13.45 11.92
N LEU A 17 -20.04 -12.75 10.91
CA LEU A 17 -18.70 -13.00 10.39
C LEU A 17 -17.64 -12.26 11.23
N SER A 18 -16.54 -12.94 11.57
CA SER A 18 -15.39 -12.30 12.19
C SER A 18 -14.50 -11.68 11.11
N VAL A 19 -14.59 -10.36 10.95
CA VAL A 19 -13.80 -9.59 9.98
C VAL A 19 -13.12 -8.42 10.69
N GLN A 20 -11.82 -8.29 10.48
CA GLN A 20 -11.02 -7.17 10.99
C GLN A 20 -10.40 -6.41 9.81
N MET A 21 -10.57 -5.08 9.81
CA MET A 21 -9.98 -4.21 8.80
C MET A 21 -8.59 -3.74 9.24
N LEU A 22 -7.57 -4.02 8.43
CA LEU A 22 -6.26 -3.40 8.56
C LEU A 22 -6.28 -2.02 7.89
N ASN A 23 -6.55 -0.96 8.67
CA ASN A 23 -6.56 0.40 8.14
C ASN A 23 -5.14 0.94 7.96
N ILE A 24 -4.56 0.68 6.79
CA ILE A 24 -3.21 1.10 6.42
C ILE A 24 -3.15 2.43 5.66
N THR A 25 -4.29 3.08 5.39
CA THR A 25 -4.36 4.22 4.46
C THR A 25 -3.56 5.42 4.97
N GLN A 26 -3.94 5.98 6.12
CA GLN A 26 -3.35 7.22 6.63
C GLN A 26 -1.85 7.05 6.94
N LEU A 27 -1.44 5.93 7.54
CA LEU A 27 -0.02 5.69 7.84
C LEU A 27 0.82 5.59 6.57
N SER A 28 0.25 5.06 5.47
CA SER A 28 0.97 4.88 4.21
C SER A 28 1.13 6.19 3.45
N GLU A 29 0.16 7.12 3.56
CA GLU A 29 0.21 8.43 2.93
C GLU A 29 1.43 9.28 3.36
N TYR A 30 1.94 9.07 4.58
CA TYR A 30 3.12 9.78 5.08
C TYR A 30 4.45 9.26 4.52
N ARG A 31 4.47 8.17 3.75
CA ARG A 31 5.71 7.43 3.45
C ARG A 31 6.26 7.75 2.08
N LYS A 32 7.53 8.18 2.05
CA LYS A 32 8.38 8.19 0.85
C LYS A 32 8.94 6.79 0.59
N GLY A 33 8.09 5.88 0.10
CA GLY A 33 8.43 4.46 -0.07
C GLY A 33 8.25 3.92 -1.49
N HIS A 34 7.93 4.78 -2.46
CA HIS A 34 7.67 4.37 -3.84
C HIS A 34 8.97 4.21 -4.65
N PRO A 35 9.02 3.27 -5.61
CA PRO A 35 10.20 3.04 -6.43
C PRO A 35 10.49 4.15 -7.44
N SER A 36 9.53 5.04 -7.72
CA SER A 36 9.69 6.09 -8.73
C SER A 36 10.14 5.47 -10.06
N ILE A 37 11.23 5.97 -10.67
CA ILE A 37 11.78 5.44 -11.92
C ILE A 37 12.57 4.14 -11.74
N TYR A 38 12.90 3.75 -10.51
CA TYR A 38 13.74 2.59 -10.17
C TYR A 38 12.98 1.26 -10.13
N ARG A 39 11.78 1.19 -10.71
CA ARG A 39 11.09 -0.07 -10.98
C ARG A 39 11.67 -0.77 -12.21
N LYS A 40 11.27 -2.02 -12.43
CA LYS A 40 11.53 -2.69 -13.70
C LYS A 40 10.89 -1.90 -14.85
N GLN A 41 11.72 -1.47 -15.80
CA GLN A 41 11.28 -0.86 -17.05
C GLN A 41 11.39 -1.91 -18.15
N TRP A 42 10.40 -1.96 -19.05
CA TRP A 42 10.42 -2.87 -20.20
C TRP A 42 11.51 -2.51 -21.20
N TYR A 43 11.85 -1.22 -21.27
CA TYR A 43 12.94 -0.66 -22.05
C TYR A 43 13.76 0.30 -21.18
N PRO A 44 15.07 0.45 -21.41
CA PRO A 44 15.87 1.45 -20.70
C PRO A 44 15.29 2.85 -20.88
N LEU A 45 15.24 3.64 -19.80
CA LEU A 45 14.78 5.02 -19.86
C LEU A 45 15.78 5.88 -20.64
N THR A 46 15.27 6.84 -21.40
CA THR A 46 16.10 7.85 -22.05
C THR A 46 16.65 8.84 -21.03
N LYS A 47 17.66 9.63 -21.40
CA LYS A 47 18.23 10.66 -20.51
C LYS A 47 17.19 11.71 -20.11
N GLU A 48 16.28 12.04 -21.03
CA GLU A 48 15.18 13.00 -20.81
C GLU A 48 14.17 12.46 -19.80
N GLN A 49 13.86 11.16 -19.86
CA GLN A 49 12.95 10.49 -18.91
C GLN A 49 13.56 10.41 -17.51
N ILE A 50 14.87 10.16 -17.41
CA ILE A 50 15.59 10.17 -16.13
C ILE A 50 15.62 11.60 -15.56
N ALA A 51 15.85 12.61 -16.41
CA ALA A 51 15.85 14.02 -16.00
C ALA A 51 14.46 14.54 -15.59
N ASN A 52 13.38 13.93 -16.09
CA ASN A 52 11.99 14.22 -15.71
C ASN A 52 11.26 13.00 -15.14
N PRO A 53 11.52 12.62 -13.87
CA PRO A 53 10.95 11.42 -13.26
C PRO A 53 9.42 11.41 -13.24
N LYS A 54 8.75 12.58 -13.17
CA LYS A 54 7.28 12.66 -13.12
C LYS A 54 6.58 11.94 -14.28
N SER A 55 7.25 11.83 -15.43
CA SER A 55 6.68 11.20 -16.62
C SER A 55 6.69 9.66 -16.58
N TYR A 56 7.59 9.05 -15.80
CA TYR A 56 7.84 7.60 -15.78
C TYR A 56 7.92 6.99 -14.38
N ALA A 57 7.73 7.81 -13.34
CA ALA A 57 7.75 7.40 -11.94
C ALA A 57 6.53 6.55 -11.61
N ASP A 58 6.79 5.45 -10.93
CA ASP A 58 5.77 4.66 -10.26
C ASP A 58 5.56 5.22 -8.84
N CYS A 59 4.35 5.74 -8.62
CA CYS A 59 3.88 6.31 -7.36
C CYS A 59 2.76 5.47 -6.73
N ILE A 60 2.59 4.22 -7.17
CA ILE A 60 1.53 3.33 -6.69
C ILE A 60 2.14 2.14 -5.95
N HIS A 61 3.19 1.55 -6.50
CA HIS A 61 3.89 0.42 -5.88
C HIS A 61 4.90 0.88 -4.83
N TRP A 62 5.41 -0.07 -4.05
CA TRP A 62 6.35 0.20 -2.96
C TRP A 62 7.68 -0.50 -3.21
N CYS A 63 8.76 0.13 -2.76
CA CYS A 63 10.05 -0.52 -2.61
C CYS A 63 9.98 -1.62 -1.54
N HIS A 64 10.87 -2.61 -1.69
CA HIS A 64 11.11 -3.64 -0.69
C HIS A 64 12.62 -3.74 -0.40
N PRO A 65 13.07 -3.72 0.87
CA PRO A 65 12.27 -3.52 2.08
C PRO A 65 11.61 -2.14 2.15
N GLY A 66 10.44 -2.02 2.81
CA GLY A 66 9.65 -0.78 2.77
C GLY A 66 8.29 -0.83 3.48
N VAL A 67 7.35 0.00 2.99
CA VAL A 67 6.03 0.20 3.59
C VAL A 67 5.21 -1.09 3.75
N PRO A 68 5.20 -2.03 2.78
CA PRO A 68 4.48 -3.29 2.93
C PRO A 68 4.97 -4.16 4.10
N ASP A 69 6.21 -3.97 4.57
CA ASP A 69 6.74 -4.74 5.70
C ASP A 69 5.99 -4.37 6.98
N VAL A 70 5.70 -3.08 7.18
CA VAL A 70 4.87 -2.60 8.31
C VAL A 70 3.44 -3.13 8.22
N TRP A 71 2.88 -3.25 7.02
CA TRP A 71 1.55 -3.85 6.85
C TRP A 71 1.56 -5.32 7.27
N ASN A 72 2.63 -6.06 6.95
CA ASN A 72 2.81 -7.44 7.38
C ASN A 72 3.04 -7.56 8.88
N GLU A 73 3.74 -6.61 9.51
CA GLU A 73 3.86 -6.57 10.98
C GLU A 73 2.50 -6.35 11.67
N LEU A 74 1.66 -5.46 11.14
CA LEU A 74 0.28 -5.27 11.64
C LEU A 74 -0.57 -6.54 11.46
N LEU A 75 -0.46 -7.20 10.30
CA LEU A 75 -1.13 -8.47 10.05
C LEU A 75 -0.64 -9.56 11.02
N TYR A 76 0.67 -9.66 11.22
CA TYR A 76 1.28 -10.60 12.16
C TYR A 76 0.74 -10.38 13.58
N ALA A 77 0.66 -9.12 14.03
CA ALA A 77 0.07 -8.79 15.32
C ALA A 77 -1.41 -9.19 15.41
N CYS A 78 -2.20 -8.99 14.35
CA CYS A 78 -3.58 -9.45 14.32
C CYS A 78 -3.70 -10.99 14.38
N ILE A 79 -2.80 -11.75 13.76
CA ILE A 79 -2.90 -13.21 13.76
C ILE A 79 -2.43 -13.81 15.10
N PHE A 80 -1.36 -13.28 15.69
CA PHE A 80 -0.65 -13.91 16.81
C PHE A 80 -0.76 -13.17 18.15
N HIS A 81 -1.28 -11.94 18.17
CA HIS A 81 -1.38 -11.10 19.36
C HIS A 81 -2.80 -10.54 19.60
N GLN A 82 -3.84 -11.17 19.03
CA GLN A 82 -5.24 -10.96 19.42
C GLN A 82 -5.63 -11.78 20.65
#